data_AF-A0A2H5YYT2-F1
#
_entry.id   AF-A0A2H5YYT2-F1
#
_cell.length_a   1.000
_cell.length_b   1.000
_cell.length_c   1.000
_cell.angle_alpha   90.00
_cell.angle_beta   90.00
_cell.angle_gamma   90.00
#
_symmetry.space_group_name_H-M   'P 1'
#
loop_
_entity.id
_entity.type
_entity.pdbx_description
1 polymer ?
#
loop_
_entity_poly.entity_id
_entity_poly.type
_entity_poly.pdbx_seq_one_letter_code
_entity_poly.pdbx_strand_id
1 'polypeptide(L)'
;MDDRPDDRYERALMEGLRHPRPDIAQTCAWILGQRRVRAAVPALLAALEARSCDIDVQAAIVTALGRIGDPRAFATLARVARQGAVPVRRVALAALWAIDQERARPVLEDVLATDSSAGVRSEAARLLREETPGARARSSPS
;
A
#
# COMPACT_ATOMS: atom_id res chain seq x y z
N MET A 1 24.17 -19.07 -13.92
CA MET A 1 22.90 -18.41 -13.57
C MET A 1 22.52 -18.94 -12.20
N ASP A 2 22.70 -18.11 -11.19
CA ASP A 2 22.58 -18.50 -9.79
C ASP A 2 21.09 -18.46 -9.40
N ASP A 3 20.37 -19.57 -9.56
CA ASP A 3 18.96 -19.70 -9.18
C ASP A 3 18.90 -19.81 -7.66
N ARG A 4 18.86 -18.66 -6.98
CA ARG A 4 18.76 -18.64 -5.52
C ARG A 4 17.40 -19.22 -5.13
N PRO A 5 17.34 -20.12 -4.14
CA PRO A 5 16.07 -20.73 -3.72
C PRO A 5 15.01 -19.70 -3.31
N ASP A 6 15.43 -18.50 -2.86
CA ASP A 6 14.53 -17.37 -2.60
C ASP A 6 13.83 -16.84 -3.86
N ASP A 7 14.48 -16.84 -5.02
CA ASP A 7 13.91 -16.29 -6.26
C ASP A 7 12.75 -17.15 -6.78
N ARG A 8 12.87 -18.48 -6.64
CA ARG A 8 11.79 -19.41 -7.00
C ARG A 8 10.61 -19.29 -6.04
N TYR A 9 10.88 -19.10 -4.75
CA TYR A 9 9.84 -18.88 -3.75
C TYR A 9 9.10 -17.56 -3.98
N GLU A 10 9.82 -16.46 -4.23
CA GLU A 10 9.24 -15.16 -4.55
C GLU A 10 8.41 -15.20 -5.84
N ARG A 11 8.88 -15.91 -6.88
CA ARG A 11 8.09 -16.15 -8.10
C ARG A 11 6.78 -16.88 -7.83
N ALA A 12 6.83 -17.97 -7.06
CA ALA A 12 5.63 -18.72 -6.69
C ALA A 12 4.63 -17.85 -5.91
N LEU A 13 5.11 -16.99 -5.03
CA LEU A 13 4.25 -16.02 -4.33
C LEU A 13 3.64 -14.98 -5.27
N MET A 14 4.42 -14.46 -6.22
CA MET A 14 3.91 -13.52 -7.23
C MET A 14 2.84 -14.15 -8.12
N GLU A 15 3.01 -15.41 -8.51
CA GLU A 15 2.00 -16.18 -9.27
C GLU A 15 0.74 -16.42 -8.42
N GLY A 16 0.92 -16.73 -7.13
CA GLY A 16 -0.17 -16.96 -6.17
C GLY A 16 -1.09 -15.75 -5.94
N LEU A 17 -0.67 -14.53 -6.28
CA LEU A 17 -1.54 -13.34 -6.26
C LEU A 17 -2.76 -13.46 -7.18
N ARG A 18 -2.68 -14.31 -8.21
CA ARG A 18 -3.76 -14.56 -9.18
C ARG A 18 -4.56 -15.82 -8.87
N HIS A 19 -4.30 -16.45 -7.72
CA HIS A 19 -4.97 -17.69 -7.35
C HIS A 19 -6.49 -17.47 -7.21
N PRO A 20 -7.35 -18.37 -7.72
CA PRO A 20 -8.80 -18.21 -7.67
C PRO A 20 -9.37 -18.19 -6.25
N ARG A 21 -8.64 -18.79 -5.30
CA ARG A 21 -9.00 -18.72 -3.89
C ARG A 21 -8.42 -17.46 -3.22
N PRO A 22 -9.26 -16.60 -2.60
CA PRO A 22 -8.84 -15.32 -2.05
C PRO A 22 -7.92 -15.47 -0.83
N ASP A 23 -8.07 -16.52 -0.03
CA ASP A 23 -7.21 -16.82 1.13
C ASP A 23 -5.75 -17.03 0.73
N ILE A 24 -5.53 -17.72 -0.40
CA ILE A 24 -4.18 -17.94 -0.95
C ILE A 24 -3.62 -16.63 -1.49
N ALA A 25 -4.40 -15.86 -2.26
CA ALA A 25 -3.94 -14.58 -2.80
C ALA A 25 -3.58 -13.57 -1.69
N GLN A 26 -4.39 -13.50 -0.62
CA GLN A 26 -4.10 -12.70 0.57
C GLN A 26 -2.82 -13.13 1.26
N THR A 27 -2.63 -14.44 1.46
CA THR A 27 -1.43 -14.99 2.08
C THR A 27 -0.19 -14.64 1.27
N CYS A 28 -0.25 -14.81 -0.05
CA CYS A 28 0.84 -14.41 -0.95
C CYS A 28 1.17 -12.92 -0.84
N ALA A 29 0.16 -12.04 -0.90
CA ALA A 29 0.35 -10.60 -0.74
C ALA A 29 0.96 -10.27 0.64
N TRP A 30 0.47 -10.89 1.70
CA TRP A 30 0.99 -10.69 3.05
C TRP A 30 2.46 -11.08 3.17
N ILE A 31 2.85 -12.26 2.67
CA ILE A 31 4.25 -12.74 2.72
C ILE A 31 5.17 -11.79 1.93
N LEU A 32 4.77 -11.40 0.72
CA LEU A 32 5.54 -10.47 -0.12
C LEU A 32 5.74 -9.11 0.57
N GLY A 33 4.70 -8.62 1.24
CA GLY A 33 4.75 -7.39 2.03
C GLY A 33 5.68 -7.50 3.24
N GLN A 34 5.59 -8.60 4.00
CA GLN A 34 6.43 -8.84 5.18
C GLN A 34 7.91 -8.95 4.81
N ARG A 35 8.22 -9.65 3.72
CA ARG A 35 9.58 -9.79 3.19
C ARG A 35 10.07 -8.54 2.45
N ARG A 36 9.21 -7.53 2.25
CA ARG A 36 9.49 -6.29 1.51
C ARG A 36 10.06 -6.55 0.11
N VAL A 37 9.49 -7.53 -0.60
CA VAL A 37 9.96 -7.96 -1.93
C VAL A 37 9.65 -6.88 -2.98
N ARG A 38 10.61 -5.98 -3.25
CA ARG A 38 10.45 -4.89 -4.23
C ARG A 38 10.23 -5.39 -5.67
N ALA A 39 10.74 -6.58 -5.99
CA ALA A 39 10.51 -7.21 -7.29
C ALA A 39 9.04 -7.55 -7.52
N ALA A 40 8.25 -7.72 -6.45
CA ALA A 40 6.83 -8.06 -6.53
C ALA A 40 5.90 -6.86 -6.72
N VAL A 41 6.40 -5.63 -6.65
CA VAL A 41 5.58 -4.42 -6.80
C VAL A 41 4.79 -4.40 -8.12
N PRO A 42 5.37 -4.69 -9.29
CA PRO A 42 4.60 -4.76 -10.53
C PRO A 42 3.49 -5.82 -10.49
N ALA A 43 3.75 -6.99 -9.90
CA ALA A 43 2.78 -8.07 -9.80
C ALA A 43 1.62 -7.71 -8.84
N LEU A 44 1.94 -7.09 -7.71
CA LEU A 44 0.94 -6.58 -6.75
C LEU A 44 0.07 -5.49 -7.37
N LEU A 45 0.66 -4.54 -8.10
CA LEU A 45 -0.10 -3.50 -8.80
C LEU A 45 -1.04 -4.09 -9.86
N ALA A 46 -0.54 -5.04 -10.67
CA ALA A 46 -1.36 -5.71 -11.67
C ALA A 46 -2.51 -6.52 -11.04
N ALA A 47 -2.29 -7.16 -9.89
CA ALA A 47 -3.33 -7.88 -9.16
C ALA A 47 -4.40 -6.95 -8.59
N LEU A 48 -4.01 -5.77 -8.11
CA LEU A 48 -4.93 -4.75 -7.58
C LEU A 48 -5.87 -4.17 -8.66
N GLU A 49 -5.41 -4.12 -9.91
CA GLU A 49 -6.19 -3.60 -11.05
C GLU A 49 -7.07 -4.68 -11.71
N ALA A 50 -6.98 -5.93 -11.26
CA ALA A 50 -7.81 -7.01 -11.77
C ALA A 50 -9.28 -6.80 -11.37
N ARG A 51 -10.18 -6.84 -12.37
CA ARG A 51 -11.62 -6.52 -12.23
C ARG A 51 -12.37 -7.41 -11.24
N SER A 52 -11.88 -8.61 -10.97
CA SER A 52 -12.46 -9.60 -10.05
C SER A 52 -11.76 -9.68 -8.69
N CYS A 53 -10.92 -8.70 -8.35
CA CYS A 53 -10.18 -8.72 -7.10
C CYS A 53 -11.12 -8.46 -5.91
N ASP A 54 -11.23 -9.44 -5.01
CA ASP A 54 -12.00 -9.36 -3.78
C ASP A 54 -11.51 -8.21 -2.86
N ILE A 55 -12.41 -7.55 -2.14
CA ILE A 55 -12.10 -6.39 -1.28
C ILE A 55 -11.01 -6.71 -0.25
N ASP A 56 -11.05 -7.90 0.35
CA ASP A 56 -10.07 -8.29 1.36
C ASP A 56 -8.70 -8.58 0.71
N VAL A 57 -8.70 -9.14 -0.51
CA VAL A 57 -7.47 -9.30 -1.31
C VAL A 57 -6.89 -7.94 -1.68
N GLN A 58 -7.72 -6.98 -2.10
CA GLN A 58 -7.27 -5.61 -2.38
C GLN A 58 -6.63 -4.97 -1.15
N ALA A 59 -7.26 -5.09 0.03
CA ALA A 59 -6.71 -4.57 1.28
C ALA A 59 -5.36 -5.22 1.64
N ALA A 60 -5.22 -6.54 1.43
CA ALA A 60 -3.96 -7.25 1.64
C ALA A 60 -2.86 -6.76 0.69
N ILE A 61 -3.17 -6.59 -0.60
CA ILE A 61 -2.24 -6.07 -1.61
C ILE A 61 -1.81 -4.64 -1.28
N VAL A 62 -2.76 -3.77 -0.94
CA VAL A 62 -2.48 -2.37 -0.56
C VAL A 62 -1.58 -2.31 0.69
N THR A 63 -1.87 -3.15 1.69
CA THR A 63 -1.02 -3.29 2.88
C THR A 63 0.39 -3.73 2.51
N ALA A 64 0.52 -4.72 1.62
CA ALA A 64 1.79 -5.22 1.17
C ALA A 64 2.62 -4.14 0.46
N LEU A 65 2.00 -3.39 -0.45
CA LEU A 65 2.63 -2.26 -1.15
C LEU A 65 3.13 -1.19 -0.17
N GLY A 66 2.33 -0.85 0.85
CA GLY A 66 2.74 0.08 1.91
C GLY A 66 3.93 -0.43 2.73
N ARG A 67 3.96 -1.72 3.08
CA ARG A 67 5.08 -2.34 3.81
C ARG A 67 6.36 -2.41 2.99
N ILE A 68 6.24 -2.70 1.69
CA ILE A 68 7.39 -2.71 0.77
C ILE A 68 8.00 -1.30 0.68
N GLY A 69 7.16 -0.26 0.71
CA GLY A 69 7.62 1.13 0.73
C GLY A 69 8.17 1.60 -0.62
N ASP A 70 7.79 0.96 -1.72
CA ASP A 70 8.31 1.30 -3.05
C ASP A 70 7.54 2.50 -3.65
N PRO A 71 8.24 3.61 -4.00
CA PRO A 71 7.60 4.81 -4.54
C PRO A 71 6.79 4.57 -5.82
N ARG A 72 7.06 3.49 -6.58
CA ARG A 72 6.31 3.13 -7.79
C ARG A 72 4.83 2.85 -7.49
N ALA A 73 4.51 2.42 -6.28
CA ALA A 73 3.13 2.15 -5.87
C ALA A 73 2.32 3.42 -5.55
N PHE A 74 2.99 4.56 -5.37
CA PHE A 74 2.38 5.78 -4.82
C PHE A 74 1.18 6.26 -5.65
N ALA A 75 1.33 6.36 -6.98
CA ALA A 75 0.28 6.87 -7.86
C ALA A 75 -0.99 5.99 -7.80
N THR A 76 -0.81 4.67 -7.84
CA THR A 76 -1.93 3.72 -7.75
C THR A 76 -2.58 3.77 -6.37
N LEU A 77 -1.79 3.82 -5.30
CA LEU A 77 -2.32 3.94 -3.94
C LEU A 77 -3.09 5.26 -3.72
N ALA A 78 -2.63 6.37 -4.30
CA ALA A 78 -3.33 7.66 -4.24
C ALA A 78 -4.68 7.63 -4.98
N ARG A 79 -4.78 6.88 -6.08
CA ARG A 79 -6.05 6.62 -6.75
C ARG A 79 -6.97 5.77 -5.87
N VAL A 80 -6.45 4.68 -5.30
CA VAL A 80 -7.22 3.77 -4.44
C VAL A 80 -7.70 4.47 -3.17
N ALA A 81 -6.91 5.35 -2.57
CA ALA A 81 -7.28 6.14 -1.41
C ALA A 81 -8.49 7.06 -1.65
N ARG A 82 -8.74 7.49 -2.90
CA ARG A 82 -9.87 8.34 -3.27
C ARG A 82 -11.08 7.57 -3.81
N GLN A 83 -10.82 6.55 -4.63
CA GLN A 83 -11.84 5.91 -5.46
C GLN A 83 -12.10 4.44 -5.08
N GLY A 84 -11.31 3.86 -4.19
CA GLY A 84 -11.45 2.47 -3.77
C GLY A 84 -12.70 2.22 -2.91
N ALA A 85 -12.95 0.94 -2.63
CA ALA A 85 -13.93 0.53 -1.62
C ALA A 85 -13.54 1.07 -0.24
N VAL A 86 -14.54 1.45 0.58
CA VAL A 86 -14.31 2.09 1.89
C VAL A 86 -13.25 1.39 2.76
N PRO A 87 -13.25 0.04 2.90
CA PRO A 87 -12.22 -0.65 3.68
C PRO A 87 -10.82 -0.46 3.09
N VAL A 88 -10.71 -0.48 1.76
CA VAL A 88 -9.43 -0.37 1.03
C VAL A 88 -8.90 1.06 1.06
N ARG A 89 -9.76 2.09 1.02
CA ARG A 89 -9.35 3.50 1.08
C ARG A 89 -8.56 3.81 2.35
N ARG A 90 -9.04 3.32 3.50
CA ARG A 90 -8.36 3.49 4.80
C ARG A 90 -6.95 2.92 4.78
N VAL A 91 -6.81 1.68 4.29
CA VAL A 91 -5.52 1.01 4.18
C VAL A 91 -4.60 1.73 3.20
N ALA A 92 -5.15 2.27 2.10
CA ALA A 92 -4.38 3.01 1.11
C ALA A 92 -3.82 4.32 1.68
N LEU A 93 -4.56 5.04 2.52
CA LEU A 93 -4.03 6.22 3.23
C LEU A 93 -2.83 5.87 4.12
N ALA A 94 -2.95 4.79 4.90
CA ALA A 94 -1.85 4.33 5.75
C ALA A 94 -0.63 3.87 4.92
N ALA A 95 -0.87 3.19 3.79
CA ALA A 95 0.19 2.76 2.88
C ALA A 95 0.92 3.96 2.23
N LEU A 96 0.17 4.99 1.79
CA LEU A 96 0.76 6.23 1.26
C LEU A 96 1.63 6.91 2.31
N TRP A 97 1.11 7.07 3.52
CA TRP A 97 1.83 7.68 4.63
C TRP A 97 3.11 6.91 5.00
N ALA A 98 3.07 5.58 4.92
CA ALA A 98 4.23 4.73 5.16
C ALA A 98 5.30 4.82 4.06
N ILE A 99 4.90 5.08 2.80
CA ILE A 99 5.83 5.26 1.68
C ILE A 99 6.49 6.63 1.75
N ASP A 100 5.69 7.69 1.86
CA ASP A 100 6.17 9.07 1.81
C ASP A 100 5.13 10.01 2.44
N GLN A 101 5.40 10.48 3.65
CA GLN A 101 4.50 11.36 4.41
C GLN A 101 4.33 12.72 3.73
N GLU A 102 5.39 13.26 3.14
CA GLU A 102 5.38 14.58 2.50
C GLU A 102 4.49 14.56 1.26
N ARG A 103 4.68 13.56 0.39
CA ARG A 103 3.83 13.38 -0.79
C ARG A 103 2.41 12.95 -0.44
N ALA A 104 2.22 12.18 0.64
CA ALA A 104 0.91 11.68 1.05
C ALA A 104 0.04 12.78 1.66
N ARG A 105 0.62 13.78 2.36
CA ARG A 105 -0.11 14.86 3.01
C ARG A 105 -1.24 15.48 2.19
N PRO A 106 -1.01 16.02 0.97
CA PRO A 106 -2.09 16.64 0.20
C PRO A 106 -3.20 15.65 -0.17
N VAL A 107 -2.89 14.34 -0.29
CA VAL A 107 -3.90 13.30 -0.51
C VAL A 107 -4.74 13.08 0.75
N LEU A 108 -4.11 13.05 1.92
CA LEU A 108 -4.82 12.88 3.20
C LEU A 108 -5.68 14.11 3.53
N GLU A 109 -5.21 15.32 3.26
CA GLU A 109 -5.96 16.56 3.46
C GLU A 109 -7.19 16.63 2.54
N ASP A 110 -7.03 16.28 1.26
CA ASP A 110 -8.12 16.15 0.31
C ASP A 110 -9.16 15.13 0.77
N VAL A 111 -8.73 13.93 1.16
CA VAL A 111 -9.63 12.86 1.64
C VAL A 111 -10.31 13.24 2.96
N LEU A 112 -9.62 13.93 3.86
CA LEU A 112 -10.22 14.46 5.09
C LEU A 112 -11.34 15.46 4.79
N ALA A 113 -11.20 16.29 3.75
CA ALA A 113 -12.18 17.29 3.38
C ALA A 113 -13.35 16.73 2.55
N THR A 114 -13.09 15.78 1.64
CA THR A 114 -14.04 15.40 0.58
C THR A 114 -14.63 13.99 0.73
N ASP A 115 -14.01 13.08 1.49
CA ASP A 115 -14.47 11.69 1.55
C ASP A 115 -15.80 11.56 2.32
N SER A 116 -16.74 10.81 1.75
CA SER A 116 -18.08 10.61 2.34
C SER A 116 -18.07 9.74 3.61
N SER A 117 -17.11 8.85 3.76
CA SER A 117 -17.00 7.93 4.89
C SER A 117 -16.32 8.57 6.09
N ALA A 118 -17.05 8.67 7.21
CA ALA A 118 -16.49 9.16 8.47
C ALA A 118 -15.29 8.33 8.95
N GLY A 119 -15.28 7.02 8.69
CA GLY A 119 -14.17 6.14 9.03
C GLY A 119 -12.89 6.43 8.22
N VAL A 120 -13.05 6.82 6.95
CA VAL A 120 -11.92 7.20 6.09
C VAL A 120 -11.38 8.57 6.49
N ARG A 121 -12.26 9.55 6.72
CA ARG A 121 -11.86 10.87 7.23
C ARG A 121 -11.13 10.78 8.57
N SER A 122 -11.63 9.95 9.50
CA SER A 122 -11.00 9.74 10.81
C SER A 122 -9.59 9.15 10.69
N GLU A 123 -9.37 8.25 9.73
CA GLU A 123 -8.06 7.68 9.44
C GLU A 123 -7.08 8.75 8.93
N ALA A 124 -7.51 9.58 7.98
CA ALA A 124 -6.71 10.70 7.48
C ALA A 124 -6.34 11.68 8.60
N ALA A 125 -7.31 12.06 9.44
CA ALA A 125 -7.08 12.93 10.59
C ALA A 125 -6.14 12.32 11.64
N ARG A 126 -6.18 10.99 11.84
CA ARG A 126 -5.25 10.29 12.73
C ARG A 126 -3.82 10.37 12.19
N LEU A 127 -3.62 10.01 10.92
CA LEU A 127 -2.30 10.02 10.29
C LEU A 127 -1.67 11.42 10.24
N LEU A 128 -2.46 12.46 9.93
CA LEU A 128 -1.98 13.85 9.95
C LEU A 128 -1.60 14.34 11.36
N ARG A 129 -2.26 13.82 12.42
CA ARG A 129 -1.91 14.14 13.82
C ARG A 129 -0.69 13.39 14.33
N GLU A 130 -0.40 12.22 13.79
CA GLU A 130 0.77 11.40 14.13
C GLU A 130 2.09 11.95 13.58
N GLU A 131 2.05 13.06 12.85
CA GLU A 131 3.25 13.82 12.50
C GLU A 131 3.95 14.28 13.78
N THR A 132 4.94 13.50 14.21
CA THR A 132 5.87 13.92 15.24
C THR A 132 6.75 15.03 14.66
N PRO A 133 6.81 16.22 15.29
CA PRO A 133 7.65 17.31 14.82
C PRO A 133 9.12 16.97 15.14
N GLY A 134 9.81 16.30 14.20
CA GLY A 134 11.20 15.89 14.39
C GLY A 134 12.07 15.84 13.13
N ALA A 135 11.50 15.92 11.92
CA ALA A 135 12.28 15.84 10.68
C ALA A 135 12.77 17.19 10.14
N ARG A 136 12.24 18.33 10.64
CA ARG A 136 12.63 19.68 10.18
C ARG A 136 13.93 20.23 10.82
N ALA A 137 14.56 19.52 11.76
CA ALA A 137 15.70 20.03 12.53
C ALA A 137 17.08 19.44 12.12
N ARG A 138 17.33 19.17 10.83
CA ARG A 138 18.68 18.80 10.33
C ARG A 138 19.11 19.57 9.08
N SER A 139 18.62 20.78 8.92
CA SER A 139 19.09 21.70 7.88
C SER A 139 19.35 23.08 8.48
N SER A 140 20.42 23.17 9.25
CA SER A 140 21.12 24.46 9.47
C SER A 140 22.50 24.32 8.83
N PRO A 141 22.87 25.18 7.88
CA PRO A 141 24.19 25.17 7.26
C PRO A 141 25.20 25.83 8.20
N SER A 142 26.39 25.24 8.30
CA SER A 142 27.63 25.93 8.69
C SER A 142 28.55 26.02 7.49
#